data_AF-A0A1H6CYE1-F1
#
_entry.id   AF-A0A1H6CYE1-F1
#
_cell.length_a   1.000
_cell.length_b   1.000
_cell.length_c   1.000
_cell.angle_alpha   90.00
_cell.angle_beta   90.00
_cell.angle_gamma   90.00
#
_symmetry.space_group_name_H-M   'P 1'
#
loop_
_entity.id
_entity.type
_entity.pdbx_description
1 polymer ?
#
loop_
_entity_poly.entity_id
_entity_poly.type
_entity_poly.pdbx_seq_one_letter_code
_entity_poly.pdbx_strand_id
1 'polypeptide(L)'
;MRRLALLVLSALLVTGCASQPDSPNGGSMEDQTTTLQQRPTMAEITTRYEEMQQKIRDRFTAELGLAPWIDDGNPGQAGCGEFPDVQDAEKHTLNRWLHEGSIPDDQWPRALQIADEVASEYGFVERQVILDRPGDHKVEIRDAFGGWLQLGTKVNTVMQVRTGCHLV
;
A
#
# COMPACT_ATOMS: atom_id res chain seq x y z
N MET A 1 3.50 81.78 21.28
CA MET A 1 4.43 80.63 21.33
C MET A 1 3.58 79.37 21.33
N ARG A 2 3.28 78.78 20.17
CA ARG A 2 4.03 77.77 19.40
C ARG A 2 3.70 76.32 19.85
N ARG A 3 2.71 75.73 19.15
CA ARG A 3 2.56 74.30 18.72
C ARG A 3 2.37 73.25 19.85
N LEU A 4 1.68 72.11 19.74
CA LEU A 4 1.23 71.26 18.63
C LEU A 4 -0.10 70.55 19.03
N ALA A 5 -0.97 70.32 18.05
CA ALA A 5 -1.98 69.27 18.07
C ALA A 5 -1.32 67.89 17.80
N LEU A 6 -1.91 66.79 18.28
CA LEU A 6 -1.94 65.49 17.58
C LEU A 6 -2.88 64.49 18.30
N LEU A 7 -3.97 64.15 17.60
CA LEU A 7 -4.67 62.87 17.65
C LEU A 7 -3.70 61.72 17.36
N VAL A 8 -3.97 60.51 17.87
CA VAL A 8 -3.90 59.17 17.20
C VAL A 8 -4.31 58.13 18.26
N LEU A 9 -5.53 57.57 18.17
CA LEU A 9 -5.93 56.35 17.46
C LEU A 9 -5.43 55.05 18.11
N SER A 10 -6.39 54.31 18.67
CA SER A 10 -6.28 52.96 19.21
C SER A 10 -5.83 51.95 18.15
N ALA A 11 -4.92 51.04 18.50
CA ALA A 11 -4.67 49.81 17.77
C ALA A 11 -4.46 48.65 18.75
N LEU A 12 -5.52 47.87 18.95
CA LEU A 12 -5.49 46.52 19.51
C LEU A 12 -4.80 45.61 18.50
N LEU A 13 -3.54 45.25 18.74
CA LEU A 13 -2.89 44.18 17.99
C LEU A 13 -3.18 42.87 18.70
N VAL A 14 -4.24 42.20 18.24
CA VAL A 14 -4.47 40.78 18.47
C VAL A 14 -3.39 40.04 17.68
N THR A 15 -2.40 39.47 18.36
CA THR A 15 -1.47 38.53 17.73
C THR A 15 -2.21 37.24 17.42
N GLY A 16 -2.75 37.14 16.21
CA GLY A 16 -3.27 35.90 15.66
C GLY A 16 -2.15 34.87 15.57
N CYS A 17 -2.46 33.63 15.94
CA CYS A 17 -1.62 32.47 15.67
C CYS A 17 -1.31 32.45 14.17
N ALA A 18 -0.04 32.64 13.81
CA ALA A 18 0.41 32.45 12.45
C ALA A 18 0.32 30.96 12.13
N SER A 19 -0.63 30.58 11.28
CA SER A 19 -0.67 29.27 10.63
C SER A 19 0.66 29.05 9.94
N GLN A 20 1.33 27.95 10.31
CA GLN A 20 2.57 27.55 9.69
C GLN A 20 2.31 27.19 8.22
N PRO A 21 3.22 27.53 7.28
CA PRO A 21 3.01 27.22 5.87
C PRO A 21 2.93 25.70 5.70
N ASP A 22 1.92 25.26 4.96
CA ASP A 22 1.77 23.87 4.53
C ASP A 22 3.08 23.39 3.90
N SER A 23 3.51 22.21 4.34
CA SER A 23 4.70 21.56 3.82
C SER A 23 4.48 21.27 2.33
N PRO A 24 5.46 21.52 1.42
CA PRO A 24 5.22 21.44 -0.02
C PRO A 24 4.80 20.05 -0.54
N ASN A 25 4.89 19.00 0.28
CA ASN A 25 4.71 17.61 -0.13
C ASN A 25 3.75 16.79 0.76
N GLY A 26 3.02 17.44 1.68
CA GLY A 26 2.02 16.77 2.50
C GLY A 26 0.97 17.80 2.90
N GLY A 27 -0.30 17.52 2.65
CA GLY A 27 -1.39 18.37 3.13
C GLY A 27 -1.32 18.57 4.64
N SER A 28 -2.17 19.43 5.19
CA SER A 28 -2.18 19.66 6.64
C SER A 28 -2.38 18.33 7.41
N MET A 29 -1.97 18.28 8.68
CA MET A 29 -2.19 17.10 9.53
C MET A 29 -3.66 16.66 9.54
N GLU A 30 -4.59 17.62 9.50
CA GLU A 30 -6.03 17.38 9.42
C GLU A 30 -6.42 16.70 8.10
N ASP A 31 -5.84 17.13 6.97
CA ASP A 31 -6.06 16.52 5.66
C ASP A 31 -5.50 15.08 5.59
N GLN A 32 -4.31 14.85 6.16
CA GLN A 32 -3.68 13.54 6.21
C GLN A 32 -4.49 12.55 7.05
N THR A 33 -4.91 12.98 8.25
CA THR A 33 -5.74 12.17 9.14
C THR A 33 -7.08 11.85 8.49
N THR A 34 -7.73 12.85 7.90
CA THR A 34 -9.01 12.67 7.19
C THR A 34 -8.84 11.69 6.03
N THR A 35 -7.75 11.79 5.26
CA THR A 35 -7.46 10.87 4.15
C THR A 35 -7.36 9.42 4.62
N LEU A 36 -6.63 9.18 5.73
CA LEU A 36 -6.45 7.83 6.26
C LEU A 36 -7.71 7.28 6.93
N GLN A 37 -8.53 8.12 7.54
CA GLN A 37 -9.84 7.73 8.10
C GLN A 37 -10.85 7.24 7.05
N GLN A 38 -10.67 7.61 5.77
CA GLN A 38 -11.49 7.10 4.66
C GLN A 38 -11.02 5.74 4.12
N ARG A 39 -9.86 5.25 4.56
CA ARG A 39 -9.34 3.93 4.18
C ARG A 39 -9.87 2.87 5.16
N PRO A 40 -9.94 1.60 4.75
CA PRO A 40 -10.12 0.51 5.71
C PRO A 40 -9.05 0.58 6.80
N THR A 41 -9.37 0.11 8.00
CA THR A 41 -8.39 -0.06 9.08
C THR A 41 -7.33 -1.09 8.68
N MET A 42 -6.19 -1.08 9.37
CA MET A 42 -5.13 -2.07 9.12
C MET A 42 -5.63 -3.52 9.31
N ALA A 43 -6.48 -3.76 10.32
CA ALA A 43 -7.08 -5.06 10.55
C ALA A 43 -7.99 -5.49 9.38
N GLU A 44 -8.90 -4.62 8.94
CA GLU A 44 -9.82 -4.91 7.83
C GLU A 44 -9.08 -5.17 6.52
N ILE A 45 -8.09 -4.33 6.17
CA ILE A 45 -7.36 -4.49 4.92
C ILE A 45 -6.48 -5.75 4.93
N THR A 46 -5.90 -6.10 6.09
CA THR A 46 -5.10 -7.32 6.25
C THR A 46 -5.96 -8.55 6.01
N THR A 47 -7.11 -8.68 6.68
CA THR A 47 -8.04 -9.80 6.46
C THR A 47 -8.46 -9.90 4.99
N ARG A 48 -8.77 -8.76 4.37
CA ARG A 48 -9.18 -8.72 2.97
C ARG A 48 -8.05 -9.21 2.04
N TYR A 49 -6.80 -8.84 2.31
CA TYR A 49 -5.66 -9.24 1.47
C TYR A 49 -5.18 -10.67 1.73
N GLU A 50 -5.34 -11.20 2.93
CA GLU A 50 -5.13 -12.61 3.23
C GLU A 50 -6.12 -13.50 2.46
N GLU A 51 -7.39 -13.09 2.39
CA GLU A 51 -8.41 -13.77 1.59
C GLU A 51 -8.04 -13.76 0.09
N MET A 52 -7.55 -12.63 -0.43
CA MET A 52 -7.06 -12.54 -1.81
C MET A 52 -5.93 -13.54 -2.07
N GLN A 53 -4.91 -13.56 -1.19
CA GLN A 53 -3.79 -14.50 -1.32
C GLN A 53 -4.30 -15.94 -1.32
N GLN A 54 -5.25 -16.28 -0.43
CA GLN A 54 -5.85 -17.60 -0.40
C GLN A 54 -6.54 -17.96 -1.72
N LYS A 55 -7.39 -17.08 -2.26
CA LYS A 55 -8.10 -17.33 -3.52
C LYS A 55 -7.16 -17.54 -4.70
N ILE A 56 -6.05 -16.80 -4.75
CA ILE A 56 -5.01 -17.00 -5.78
C ILE A 56 -4.38 -18.39 -5.64
N ARG A 57 -3.96 -18.78 -4.42
CA ARG A 57 -3.37 -20.12 -4.17
C ARG A 57 -4.34 -21.25 -4.49
N ASP A 58 -5.61 -21.10 -4.15
CA ASP A 58 -6.64 -22.10 -4.40
C ASP A 58 -6.83 -22.31 -5.92
N ARG A 59 -6.90 -21.23 -6.69
CA ARG A 59 -6.98 -21.30 -8.16
C ARG A 59 -5.70 -21.83 -8.79
N PHE A 60 -4.53 -21.41 -8.32
CA PHE A 60 -3.25 -21.97 -8.76
C PHE A 60 -3.15 -23.47 -8.49
N THR A 61 -3.63 -23.93 -7.34
CA THR A 61 -3.68 -25.36 -7.01
C THR A 61 -4.63 -26.09 -7.95
N ALA A 62 -5.86 -25.59 -8.12
CA ALA A 62 -6.91 -26.27 -8.89
C ALA A 62 -6.64 -26.28 -10.40
N GLU A 63 -6.08 -25.19 -10.94
CA GLU A 63 -5.96 -25.00 -12.39
C GLU A 63 -4.56 -25.27 -12.94
N LEU A 64 -3.52 -25.08 -12.11
CA LEU A 64 -2.12 -25.23 -12.53
C LEU A 64 -1.40 -26.35 -11.77
N GLY A 65 -2.03 -26.96 -10.76
CA GLY A 65 -1.41 -28.01 -9.96
C GLY A 65 -0.29 -27.51 -9.03
N LEU A 66 -0.23 -26.21 -8.74
CA LEU A 66 0.78 -25.63 -7.85
C LEU A 66 0.40 -25.91 -6.40
N ALA A 67 0.83 -27.05 -5.87
CA ALA A 67 0.70 -27.44 -4.48
C ALA A 67 1.88 -28.33 -4.04
N PRO A 68 2.25 -28.35 -2.75
CA PRO A 68 1.65 -27.58 -1.65
C PRO A 68 2.10 -26.10 -1.65
N TRP A 69 1.35 -25.27 -0.92
CA TRP A 69 1.78 -23.93 -0.53
C TRP A 69 2.22 -23.93 0.92
N ILE A 70 3.39 -23.34 1.17
CA ILE A 70 4.03 -23.20 2.47
C ILE A 70 3.85 -21.76 2.92
N ASP A 71 3.34 -21.59 4.14
CA ASP A 71 3.46 -20.32 4.85
C ASP A 71 4.90 -20.17 5.31
N ASP A 72 5.65 -19.30 4.63
CA ASP A 72 7.06 -19.03 4.88
C ASP A 72 7.23 -17.78 5.78
N GLY A 73 6.13 -17.33 6.39
CA GLY A 73 6.09 -16.23 7.34
C GLY A 73 6.68 -14.93 6.77
N ASN A 74 7.51 -14.27 7.57
CA ASN A 74 8.12 -12.98 7.27
C ASN A 74 7.15 -11.77 7.21
N PRO A 75 6.21 -11.63 8.17
CA PRO A 75 5.44 -10.40 8.29
C PRO A 75 6.35 -9.24 8.73
N GLY A 76 5.95 -8.02 8.42
CA GLY A 76 6.70 -6.84 8.82
C GLY A 76 5.84 -5.60 8.86
N GLN A 77 6.29 -4.59 9.61
CA GLN A 77 5.59 -3.31 9.74
C GLN A 77 6.57 -2.16 9.49
N ALA A 78 6.06 -1.06 8.93
CA ALA A 78 6.81 0.18 8.78
C ALA A 78 5.88 1.37 8.88
N GLY A 79 6.37 2.49 9.41
CA GLY A 79 5.65 3.75 9.42
C GLY A 79 5.45 4.34 8.02
N CYS A 80 4.52 5.29 7.93
CA CYS A 80 4.11 5.94 6.70
C CYS A 80 4.82 7.27 6.45
N GLY A 81 5.90 7.26 5.67
CA GLY A 81 6.63 8.49 5.31
C GLY A 81 5.83 9.46 4.45
N GLU A 82 4.81 8.99 3.73
CA GLU A 82 3.86 9.84 2.98
C GLU A 82 2.80 10.53 3.87
N PHE A 83 2.66 10.11 5.13
CA PHE A 83 1.77 10.71 6.13
C PHE A 83 2.58 11.07 7.38
N PRO A 84 3.57 11.98 7.27
CA PRO A 84 4.54 12.23 8.33
C PRO A 84 3.94 12.80 9.62
N ASP A 85 2.73 13.36 9.56
CA ASP A 85 2.06 13.98 10.69
C ASP A 85 1.07 13.05 11.42
N VAL A 86 0.91 11.81 10.94
CA VAL A 86 0.01 10.80 11.54
C VAL A 86 0.83 9.66 12.13
N GLN A 87 0.96 9.64 13.46
CA GLN A 87 1.83 8.68 14.16
C GLN A 87 1.33 7.22 14.05
N ASP A 88 0.02 7.03 14.01
CA ASP A 88 -0.62 5.70 13.98
C ASP A 88 -0.89 5.22 12.55
N ALA A 89 -0.09 5.67 11.58
CA ALA A 89 -0.18 5.27 10.18
C ALA A 89 0.95 4.28 9.83
N GLU A 90 0.58 3.06 9.46
CA GLU A 90 1.53 2.00 9.13
C GLU A 90 1.23 1.31 7.79
N LYS A 91 2.24 0.58 7.28
CA LYS A 91 2.12 -0.40 6.20
C LYS A 91 2.55 -1.76 6.72
N HIS A 92 1.76 -2.80 6.46
CA HIS A 92 2.08 -4.17 6.87
C HIS A 92 2.44 -5.02 5.66
N THR A 93 3.53 -5.76 5.76
CA THR A 93 3.85 -6.89 4.88
C THR A 93 3.21 -8.12 5.51
N LEU A 94 2.35 -8.81 4.75
CA LEU A 94 1.67 -10.02 5.19
C LEU A 94 2.57 -11.25 5.04
N ASN A 95 2.09 -12.40 5.54
CA ASN A 95 2.79 -13.66 5.39
C ASN A 95 3.09 -13.94 3.90
N ARG A 96 4.33 -14.39 3.67
CA ARG A 96 4.80 -14.83 2.37
C ARG A 96 4.36 -16.28 2.14
N TRP A 97 3.87 -16.54 0.94
CA TRP A 97 3.49 -17.87 0.51
C TRP A 97 4.45 -18.40 -0.55
N LEU A 98 4.89 -19.64 -0.37
CA LEU A 98 5.90 -20.29 -1.17
C LEU A 98 5.35 -21.59 -1.74
N HIS A 99 5.60 -21.85 -3.01
CA HIS A 99 5.51 -23.18 -3.62
C HIS A 99 6.91 -23.58 -4.09
N GLU A 100 7.36 -24.77 -3.70
CA GLU A 100 8.64 -25.31 -4.17
C GLU A 100 8.51 -25.70 -5.65
N GLY A 101 9.37 -25.11 -6.49
CA GLY A 101 9.27 -25.25 -7.95
C GLY A 101 8.73 -24.00 -8.65
N SER A 102 9.01 -23.92 -9.94
CA SER A 102 8.62 -22.79 -10.80
C SER A 102 7.32 -23.06 -11.55
N ILE A 103 6.66 -21.97 -11.96
CA ILE A 103 5.61 -22.01 -12.96
C ILE A 103 6.31 -22.15 -14.31
N PRO A 104 6.00 -23.18 -15.10
CA PRO A 104 6.52 -23.32 -16.46
C PRO A 104 6.14 -22.12 -17.35
N ASP A 105 7.01 -21.75 -18.29
CA ASP A 105 6.81 -20.58 -19.17
C ASP A 105 5.49 -20.64 -19.95
N ASP A 106 5.03 -21.83 -20.33
CA ASP A 106 3.76 -22.05 -21.04
C ASP A 106 2.52 -21.88 -20.14
N GLN A 107 2.69 -22.02 -18.82
CA GLN A 107 1.63 -21.80 -17.83
C GLN A 107 1.65 -20.38 -17.24
N TRP A 108 2.77 -19.65 -17.37
CA TRP A 108 2.92 -18.31 -16.82
C TRP A 108 1.82 -17.31 -17.26
N PRO A 109 1.39 -17.27 -18.55
CA PRO A 109 0.28 -16.41 -18.95
C PRO A 109 -1.04 -16.73 -18.23
N ARG A 110 -1.32 -18.02 -17.96
CA ARG A 110 -2.53 -18.41 -17.21
C ARG A 110 -2.40 -18.03 -15.73
N ALA A 111 -1.22 -18.18 -15.14
CA ALA A 111 -0.97 -17.74 -13.77
C ALA A 111 -1.18 -16.22 -13.60
N LEU A 112 -0.67 -15.42 -14.55
CA LEU A 112 -0.89 -13.97 -14.56
C LEU A 112 -2.37 -13.62 -14.70
N GLN A 113 -3.10 -14.31 -15.59
CA GLN A 113 -4.53 -14.09 -15.75
C GLN A 113 -5.30 -14.37 -14.44
N ILE A 114 -5.02 -15.49 -13.77
CA ILE A 114 -5.66 -15.82 -12.48
C ILE A 114 -5.33 -14.76 -11.43
N ALA A 115 -4.06 -14.32 -11.35
CA ALA A 115 -3.64 -13.29 -10.41
C ALA A 115 -4.35 -11.96 -10.68
N ASP A 116 -4.40 -11.50 -11.93
CA ASP A 116 -5.09 -10.27 -12.33
C ASP A 116 -6.60 -10.35 -12.06
N GLU A 117 -7.26 -11.46 -12.43
CA GLU A 117 -8.68 -11.68 -12.19
C GLU A 117 -9.02 -11.59 -10.70
N VAL A 118 -8.35 -12.37 -9.86
CA VAL A 118 -8.61 -12.37 -8.42
C VAL A 118 -8.23 -11.03 -7.81
N ALA A 119 -7.02 -10.51 -8.07
CA ALA A 119 -6.53 -9.29 -7.42
C ALA A 119 -7.38 -8.05 -7.77
N SER A 120 -8.00 -8.02 -8.96
CA SER A 120 -8.90 -6.93 -9.35
C SER A 120 -10.14 -6.81 -8.45
N GLU A 121 -10.68 -7.93 -7.95
CA GLU A 121 -11.78 -7.93 -6.96
C GLU A 121 -11.37 -7.26 -5.63
N TYR A 122 -10.07 -7.19 -5.41
CA TYR A 122 -9.45 -6.62 -4.21
C TYR A 122 -9.00 -5.16 -4.39
N GLY A 123 -9.09 -4.62 -5.60
CA GLY A 123 -8.69 -3.25 -5.94
C GLY A 123 -7.28 -3.15 -6.52
N PHE A 124 -6.60 -4.27 -6.74
CA PHE A 124 -5.30 -4.32 -7.39
C PHE A 124 -5.47 -4.40 -8.91
N VAL A 125 -5.24 -3.30 -9.61
CA VAL A 125 -5.55 -3.18 -11.04
C VAL A 125 -4.39 -2.66 -11.88
N GLU A 126 -3.31 -2.19 -11.25
CA GLU A 126 -2.13 -1.68 -11.98
C GLU A 126 -1.00 -2.72 -11.94
N ARG A 127 -0.94 -3.59 -12.95
CA ARG A 127 0.14 -4.57 -13.10
C ARG A 127 1.39 -3.95 -13.74
N GLN A 128 2.52 -4.16 -13.09
CA GLN A 128 3.86 -3.81 -13.55
C GLN A 128 4.69 -5.09 -13.73
N VAL A 129 5.35 -5.23 -14.88
CA VAL A 129 6.30 -6.32 -15.13
C VAL A 129 7.67 -5.89 -14.60
N ILE A 130 8.18 -6.61 -13.61
CA ILE A 130 9.47 -6.33 -12.99
C ILE A 130 10.58 -7.10 -13.71
N LEU A 131 10.31 -8.35 -14.09
CA LEU A 131 11.21 -9.22 -14.84
C LEU A 131 10.38 -10.20 -15.67
N ASP A 132 10.78 -10.42 -16.91
CA ASP A 132 10.13 -11.40 -17.79
C ASP A 132 11.15 -12.01 -18.76
N ARG A 133 11.57 -13.24 -18.47
CA ARG A 133 12.46 -14.03 -19.33
C ARG A 133 12.24 -15.52 -19.05
N PRO A 134 12.65 -16.43 -19.95
CA PRO A 134 12.45 -17.86 -19.77
C PRO A 134 12.91 -18.36 -18.40
N GLY A 135 12.00 -19.01 -17.66
CA GLY A 135 12.22 -19.56 -16.33
C GLY A 135 12.46 -18.56 -15.20
N ASP A 136 12.20 -17.26 -15.40
CA ASP A 136 12.39 -16.23 -14.37
C ASP A 136 11.43 -15.04 -14.62
N HIS A 137 10.28 -15.09 -13.96
CA HIS A 137 9.24 -14.07 -14.11
C HIS A 137 8.92 -13.41 -12.78
N LYS A 138 8.61 -12.12 -12.83
CA LYS A 138 8.20 -11.34 -11.66
C LYS A 138 7.29 -10.19 -12.07
N VAL A 139 6.15 -10.09 -11.39
CA VAL A 139 5.22 -8.97 -11.51
C VAL A 139 4.89 -8.39 -10.15
N GLU A 140 4.42 -7.16 -10.17
CA GLU A 140 3.79 -6.48 -9.06
C GLU A 140 2.45 -5.92 -9.54
N ILE A 141 1.38 -6.11 -8.79
CA ILE A 141 0.07 -5.52 -9.05
C ILE A 141 -0.22 -4.56 -7.91
N ARG A 142 -0.56 -3.30 -8.21
CA ARG A 142 -0.76 -2.24 -7.22
C ARG A 142 -2.23 -1.90 -7.03
N ASP A 143 -2.58 -1.53 -5.80
CA ASP A 143 -3.87 -0.94 -5.44
C ASP A 143 -3.80 0.60 -5.38
N ALA A 144 -4.95 1.25 -5.16
CA ALA A 144 -5.05 2.70 -5.05
C ALA A 144 -4.51 3.30 -3.74
N PHE A 145 -4.26 2.48 -2.71
CA PHE A 145 -3.71 2.88 -1.42
C PHE A 145 -2.17 2.86 -1.39
N GLY A 146 -1.55 2.35 -2.45
CA GLY A 146 -0.10 2.14 -2.56
C GLY A 146 0.36 0.76 -2.09
N GLY A 147 -0.57 -0.14 -1.79
CA GLY A 147 -0.28 -1.54 -1.52
C GLY A 147 0.09 -2.28 -2.81
N TRP A 148 0.75 -3.42 -2.64
CA TRP A 148 1.18 -4.26 -3.75
C TRP A 148 1.05 -5.75 -3.46
N LEU A 149 0.68 -6.50 -4.50
CA LEU A 149 0.80 -7.95 -4.60
C LEU A 149 1.98 -8.25 -5.53
N GLN A 150 2.99 -8.95 -5.02
CA GLN A 150 4.13 -9.41 -5.80
C GLN A 150 4.00 -10.91 -6.05
N LEU A 151 4.10 -11.31 -7.31
CA LEU A 151 4.17 -12.71 -7.74
C LEU A 151 5.47 -12.91 -8.53
N GLY A 152 6.29 -13.86 -8.10
CA GLY A 152 7.53 -14.20 -8.79
C GLY A 152 7.74 -15.71 -8.87
N THR A 153 8.42 -16.16 -9.91
CA THR A 153 8.73 -17.57 -10.12
C THR A 153 10.08 -17.74 -10.81
N LYS A 154 10.93 -18.61 -10.26
CA LYS A 154 12.23 -18.97 -10.85
C LYS A 154 12.72 -20.34 -10.43
N VAL A 155 13.13 -20.46 -9.16
CA VAL A 155 13.43 -21.74 -8.51
C VAL A 155 12.21 -22.19 -7.73
N ASN A 156 11.61 -21.23 -7.01
CA ASN A 156 10.35 -21.37 -6.32
C ASN A 156 9.38 -20.31 -6.83
N THR A 157 8.09 -20.56 -6.60
CA THR A 157 7.03 -19.59 -6.84
C THR A 157 6.67 -18.92 -5.53
N VAL A 158 6.72 -17.59 -5.51
CA VAL A 158 6.57 -16.78 -4.31
C VAL A 158 5.48 -15.75 -4.51
N MET A 159 4.59 -15.65 -3.54
CA MET A 159 3.57 -14.62 -3.46
C MET A 159 3.71 -13.85 -2.14
N GLN A 160 3.73 -12.52 -2.24
CA GLN A 160 3.81 -11.63 -1.08
C GLN A 160 2.90 -10.43 -1.29
N VAL A 161 2.26 -9.97 -0.23
CA VAL A 161 1.43 -8.77 -0.25
C VAL A 161 1.92 -7.78 0.80
N ARG A 162 1.90 -6.50 0.46
CA ARG A 162 2.08 -5.40 1.39
C ARG A 162 0.94 -4.41 1.23
N THR A 163 0.42 -3.92 2.35
CA THR A 163 -0.63 -2.91 2.36
C THR A 163 -0.08 -1.54 1.95
N GLY A 164 -0.98 -0.63 1.59
CA GLY A 164 -0.72 0.80 1.64
C GLY A 164 -0.66 1.30 3.09
N CYS A 165 -0.70 2.62 3.27
CA CYS A 165 -0.83 3.22 4.59
C CYS A 165 -2.26 3.15 5.11
N HIS A 166 -2.42 2.63 6.32
CA HIS A 166 -3.69 2.54 7.04
C HIS A 166 -3.49 2.89 8.52
N LEU A 167 -4.58 3.31 9.18
CA LEU A 167 -4.58 3.50 10.62
C LEU A 167 -4.58 2.14 11.34
N VAL A 168 -3.75 2.01 12.37
CA VAL A 168 -3.67 0.83 13.25
C VAL A 168 -4.56 0.91 14.48
#